data_AF-A0A529QJI5-F1
#
_entry.id   AF-A0A529QJI5-F1
#
_cell.length_a   1.000
_cell.length_b   1.000
_cell.length_c   1.000
_cell.angle_alpha   90.00
_cell.angle_beta   90.00
_cell.angle_gamma   90.00
#
_symmetry.space_group_name_H-M   'P 1'
#
loop_
_entity.id
_entity.type
_entity.pdbx_description
1 polymer ?
#
loop_
_entity_poly.entity_id
_entity_poly.type
_entity_poly.pdbx_seq_one_letter_code
_entity_poly.pdbx_strand_id
1 'polypeptide(L)'
;MTPELVIFDCDGVLVDSEALSVSALLGMIELAGGTVSEDAAYEHFLGKSMKSVREILGQEFGLEISDQHLTAMRVDLMRKFREELKPIPGIKEVLPKLRLPCCV
;
A
#
# COMPACT_ATOMS: atom_id res chain seq x y z
N MET A 1 -4.33 29.57 -13.63
CA MET A 1 -5.37 28.71 -14.25
C MET A 1 -6.01 27.90 -13.16
N THR A 2 -7.33 27.75 -13.17
CA THR A 2 -8.06 26.90 -12.23
C THR A 2 -8.42 25.61 -12.96
N PRO A 3 -8.17 24.43 -12.38
CA PRO A 3 -8.53 23.16 -13.03
C PRO A 3 -10.05 23.02 -13.17
N GLU A 4 -10.49 22.39 -14.26
CA GLU A 4 -11.91 22.13 -14.53
C GLU A 4 -12.44 20.86 -13.85
N LEU A 5 -11.55 19.94 -13.45
CA LEU A 5 -11.85 18.66 -12.82
C LEU A 5 -10.72 18.25 -11.87
N VAL A 6 -11.08 17.63 -10.74
CA VAL A 6 -10.14 16.94 -9.84
C VAL A 6 -10.43 15.45 -9.84
N ILE A 7 -9.43 14.62 -10.16
CA ILE A 7 -9.51 13.16 -10.04
C ILE A 7 -8.67 12.76 -8.85
N PHE A 8 -9.29 12.10 -7.87
CA PHE A 8 -8.59 11.61 -6.69
C PHE A 8 -8.03 10.22 -6.97
N ASP A 9 -6.77 10.01 -6.61
CA ASP A 9 -6.28 8.67 -6.36
C ASP A 9 -6.91 8.13 -5.06
N CYS A 10 -6.92 6.81 -4.86
CA CYS A 10 -7.51 6.19 -3.69
C CYS A 10 -6.49 5.98 -2.57
N ASP A 11 -5.46 5.20 -2.84
CA ASP A 11 -4.46 4.78 -1.86
C ASP A 11 -3.55 5.94 -1.46
N GLY A 12 -3.40 6.18 -0.15
CA GLY A 12 -2.60 7.30 0.38
C GLY A 12 -3.23 8.69 0.20
N VAL A 13 -4.36 8.80 -0.52
CA VAL A 13 -5.06 10.06 -0.79
C VAL A 13 -6.46 10.09 -0.17
N LEU A 14 -7.28 9.09 -0.44
CA LEU A 14 -8.62 8.94 0.16
C LEU A 14 -8.58 8.07 1.40
N VAL A 15 -7.75 7.03 1.39
CA VAL A 15 -7.62 6.04 2.46
C VAL A 15 -6.17 5.84 2.88
N ASP A 16 -5.96 5.64 4.17
CA ASP A 16 -4.67 5.39 4.79
C ASP A 16 -4.31 3.90 4.66
N SER A 17 -3.95 3.48 3.44
CA SER A 17 -3.69 2.08 3.08
C SER A 17 -2.21 1.69 3.10
N GLU A 18 -1.30 2.66 3.22
CA GLU A 18 0.15 2.43 3.09
C GLU A 18 0.70 1.62 4.27
N ALA A 19 0.35 1.98 5.51
CA ALA A 19 0.80 1.26 6.70
C ALA A 19 0.32 -0.20 6.72
N LEU A 20 -0.91 -0.44 6.28
CA LEU A 20 -1.46 -1.80 6.19
C LEU A 20 -0.76 -2.62 5.11
N SER A 21 -0.40 -1.97 3.99
CA SER A 21 0.35 -2.59 2.89
C SER A 21 1.77 -2.97 3.30
N VAL A 22 2.48 -2.06 3.99
CA VAL A 22 3.82 -2.33 4.54
C VAL A 22 3.76 -3.44 5.58
N SER A 23 2.79 -3.41 6.49
CA SER A 23 2.62 -4.46 7.50
C SER A 23 2.39 -5.84 6.86
N ALA A 24 1.55 -5.95 5.83
CA ALA A 24 1.33 -7.22 5.12
C ALA A 24 2.59 -7.69 4.37
N LEU A 25 3.34 -6.76 3.78
CA LEU A 25 4.61 -7.06 3.12
C LEU A 25 5.66 -7.60 4.10
N LEU A 26 5.82 -6.97 5.25
CA LEU A 26 6.75 -7.42 6.29
C LEU A 26 6.40 -8.82 6.79
N GLY A 27 5.12 -9.11 7.01
CA GLY A 27 4.68 -10.46 7.39
C GLY A 27 4.97 -11.51 6.32
N MET A 28 4.87 -11.15 5.03
CA MET A 28 5.24 -12.03 3.93
C MET A 28 6.75 -12.28 3.85
N ILE A 29 7.56 -11.25 4.10
CA ILE A 29 9.02 -11.37 4.17
C ILE A 29 9.42 -12.29 5.33
N GLU A 30 8.80 -12.13 6.50
CA GLU A 30 9.05 -12.98 7.67
C GLU A 30 8.68 -14.45 7.39
N LEU A 31 7.54 -14.70 6.75
CA LEU A 31 7.13 -16.05 6.31
C LEU A 31 8.13 -16.69 5.33
N ALA A 32 8.79 -15.88 4.52
CA ALA A 32 9.84 -16.32 3.60
C ALA A 32 11.22 -16.49 4.28
N GLY A 33 11.31 -16.28 5.60
CA GLY A 33 12.56 -16.37 6.37
C GLY A 33 13.44 -15.13 6.29
N GLY A 34 12.91 -14.02 5.78
CA GLY A 34 13.60 -12.74 5.68
C GLY A 34 13.33 -11.81 6.85
N THR A 35 14.11 -10.74 6.95
CA THR A 35 13.85 -9.66 7.89
C THR A 35 14.23 -8.34 7.24
N VAL A 36 13.29 -7.39 7.22
CA VAL A 36 13.50 -6.02 6.74
C VAL A 36 12.90 -5.07 7.78
N SER A 37 13.55 -3.94 8.05
CA SER A 37 12.98 -2.93 8.92
C SER A 37 11.79 -2.25 8.26
N GLU A 38 10.87 -1.74 9.07
CA GLU A 38 9.71 -1.00 8.57
C GLU A 38 10.14 0.22 7.74
N ASP A 39 11.12 1.00 8.22
CA ASP A 39 11.67 2.15 7.48
C ASP A 39 12.22 1.76 6.10
N ALA A 40 12.98 0.66 6.04
CA ALA A 40 13.50 0.17 4.76
C ALA A 40 12.35 -0.33 3.86
N ALA A 41 11.28 -0.90 4.43
CA ALA A 41 10.13 -1.31 3.64
C ALA A 41 9.39 -0.11 3.04
N TYR A 42 9.26 0.98 3.79
CA TYR A 42 8.72 2.24 3.28
C TYR A 42 9.59 2.82 2.15
N GLU A 43 10.91 2.85 2.33
CA GLU A 43 11.83 3.44 1.34
C GLU A 43 11.96 2.59 0.07
N HIS A 44 12.04 1.26 0.22
CA HIS A 44 12.38 0.37 -0.88
C HIS A 44 11.17 -0.27 -1.57
N PHE A 45 10.00 -0.35 -0.93
CA PHE A 45 8.88 -1.13 -1.47
C PHE A 45 7.57 -0.36 -1.64
N LEU A 46 7.38 0.76 -0.94
CA LEU A 46 6.16 1.56 -1.09
C LEU A 46 6.01 2.08 -2.54
N GLY A 47 4.78 2.01 -3.07
CA GLY A 47 4.46 2.45 -4.42
C GLY A 47 5.03 1.57 -5.54
N LYS A 48 5.78 0.50 -5.23
CA LYS A 48 6.31 -0.43 -6.24
C LYS A 48 5.32 -1.55 -6.53
N SER A 49 5.35 -2.02 -7.78
CA SER A 49 4.58 -3.21 -8.16
C SER A 49 5.06 -4.44 -7.38
N MET A 50 4.17 -5.38 -7.08
CA MET A 50 4.54 -6.65 -6.44
C MET A 50 5.58 -7.46 -7.24
N LYS A 51 5.61 -7.28 -8.56
CA LYS A 51 6.66 -7.85 -9.41
C LYS A 51 8.03 -7.26 -9.04
N SER A 52 8.11 -5.94 -8.96
CA SER A 52 9.33 -5.22 -8.57
C SER A 52 9.77 -5.57 -7.15
N VAL A 53 8.83 -5.66 -6.21
CA VAL A 53 9.14 -6.07 -4.82
C VAL A 53 9.74 -7.49 -4.80
N ARG A 54 9.15 -8.44 -5.53
CA ARG A 54 9.70 -9.80 -5.65
C ARG A 54 11.12 -9.81 -6.26
N GLU A 55 11.36 -9.00 -7.29
CA GLU A 55 12.67 -8.87 -7.93
C GLU A 55 13.72 -8.30 -6.95
N ILE A 56 13.39 -7.24 -6.22
CA ILE A 56 14.28 -6.62 -5.23
C ILE A 56 14.60 -7.62 -4.10
N LEU A 57 13.59 -8.30 -3.56
CA LEU A 57 13.79 -9.28 -2.48
C LEU A 57 14.69 -10.44 -2.93
N GLY A 58 14.55 -10.90 -4.18
CA GLY A 58 15.43 -11.93 -4.73
C GLY A 58 16.86 -11.44 -4.96
N GLN A 59 17.03 -10.24 -5.54
CA GLN A 59 18.34 -9.71 -5.95
C GLN A 59 19.16 -9.15 -4.79
N GLU A 60 18.52 -8.38 -3.90
CA GLU A 60 19.20 -7.64 -2.84
C GLU A 60 19.24 -8.40 -1.51
N PHE A 61 18.23 -9.25 -1.26
CA PHE A 61 18.07 -9.96 0.01
C PHE A 61 18.24 -11.49 -0.11
N GLY A 62 18.36 -12.03 -1.33
CA GLY A 62 18.46 -13.47 -1.56
C GLY A 62 17.21 -14.25 -1.15
N LEU A 63 16.05 -13.59 -1.08
CA LEU A 63 14.80 -14.18 -0.62
C LEU A 63 13.97 -14.69 -1.80
N GLU A 64 13.66 -15.98 -1.80
CA GLU A 64 12.77 -16.58 -2.77
C GLU A 64 11.30 -16.42 -2.35
N ILE A 65 10.63 -15.43 -2.94
CA ILE A 65 9.20 -15.22 -2.73
C ILE A 65 8.41 -16.15 -3.66
N SER A 66 7.77 -17.16 -3.05
CA SER A 66 6.86 -18.08 -3.72
C SER A 66 5.50 -17.44 -4.01
N ASP A 67 4.74 -18.03 -4.93
CA ASP A 67 3.37 -17.58 -5.19
C ASP A 67 2.44 -17.82 -3.99
N GLN A 68 2.78 -18.78 -3.12
CA GLN A 68 2.07 -19.02 -1.86
C GLN A 68 2.28 -17.88 -0.86
N HIS A 69 3.51 -17.34 -0.77
CA HIS A 69 3.82 -16.15 0.05
C HIS A 69 3.03 -14.93 -0.44
N LEU A 70 2.99 -14.69 -1.75
CA LEU A 70 2.20 -13.61 -2.35
C LEU A 70 0.70 -13.77 -2.10
N THR A 71 0.19 -15.00 -2.17
CA THR A 71 -1.22 -15.28 -1.90
C THR A 71 -1.56 -15.01 -0.43
N ALA A 72 -0.72 -15.47 0.50
CA ALA A 72 -0.88 -15.21 1.93
C ALA A 72 -0.87 -13.70 2.24
N MET A 73 0.08 -12.96 1.66
CA MET A 73 0.14 -11.49 1.77
C MET A 73 -1.15 -10.83 1.31
N ARG A 74 -1.69 -11.21 0.15
CA ARG A 74 -2.92 -10.62 -0.40
C ARG A 74 -4.12 -10.91 0.51
N VAL A 75 -4.23 -12.12 1.03
CA VAL A 75 -5.30 -12.49 1.96
C VAL A 75 -5.22 -11.65 3.23
N ASP A 76 -4.02 -11.50 3.81
CA ASP A 76 -3.81 -10.69 5.01
C ASP A 76 -4.08 -9.20 4.77
N LEU A 77 -3.60 -8.66 3.65
CA LEU A 77 -3.87 -7.27 3.25
C LEU A 77 -5.37 -7.00 3.11
N MET A 78 -6.10 -7.89 2.45
CA MET A 78 -7.56 -7.74 2.29
C MET A 78 -8.34 -7.91 3.59
N ARG A 79 -7.80 -8.67 4.56
CA ARG A 79 -8.35 -8.74 5.91
C ARG A 79 -8.12 -7.42 6.64
N LYS A 80 -6.87 -6.94 6.67
CA LYS A 80 -6.48 -5.65 7.26
C LYS A 80 -7.29 -4.49 6.67
N PHE A 81 -7.47 -4.45 5.35
CA PHE A 81 -8.27 -3.40 4.73
C PHE A 81 -9.74 -3.42 5.17
N ARG A 82 -10.32 -4.60 5.39
CA ARG A 82 -11.71 -4.70 5.88
C ARG A 82 -11.85 -4.29 7.34
N GLU A 83 -10.84 -4.54 8.15
CA GLU A 83 -10.90 -4.38 9.60
C GLU A 83 -10.35 -3.03 10.08
N GLU A 84 -9.37 -2.48 9.38
CA GLU A 84 -8.49 -1.43 9.89
C GLU A 84 -8.38 -0.19 8.99
N LEU A 85 -8.82 -0.27 7.72
CA LEU A 85 -8.65 0.83 6.76
C LEU A 85 -9.42 2.08 7.20
N LYS A 86 -8.72 3.21 7.24
CA LYS A 86 -9.28 4.49 7.66
C LYS A 86 -9.22 5.51 6.53
N PRO A 87 -10.16 6.47 6.49
CA PRO A 87 -10.03 7.63 5.63
C PRO A 87 -8.78 8.45 5.98
N ILE A 88 -8.15 9.06 4.99
CA ILE A 88 -7.09 10.05 5.23
C ILE A 88 -7.64 11.23 6.05
N PRO A 89 -6.91 11.72 7.06
CA PRO A 89 -7.35 12.87 7.84
C PRO A 89 -7.71 14.07 6.96
N GLY A 90 -8.89 14.64 7.15
CA GLY A 90 -9.38 15.80 6.40
C GLY A 90 -10.17 15.47 5.13
N ILE A 91 -10.14 14.23 4.61
CA ILE A 91 -10.79 13.93 3.33
C ILE A 91 -12.32 14.01 3.41
N LYS A 92 -12.90 13.60 4.54
CA LYS A 92 -14.34 13.68 4.79
C LYS A 92 -14.83 15.12 4.86
N GLU A 93 -13.96 16.05 5.25
CA GLU A 93 -14.24 17.47 5.34
C GLU A 93 -14.03 18.20 4.01
N VAL A 94 -13.05 17.77 3.20
CA VAL A 94 -12.67 18.40 1.93
C VAL A 94 -13.65 18.04 0.82
N LEU A 95 -13.99 16.76 0.65
CA LEU A 95 -14.82 16.30 -0.48
C LEU A 95 -16.16 17.05 -0.58
N PRO A 96 -16.94 17.25 0.51
CA PRO A 96 -18.22 17.98 0.42
C PRO A 96 -18.06 19.48 0.16
N LYS A 97 -16.87 20.05 0.39
CA LYS A 97 -16.58 21.48 0.22
C LYS A 97 -16.00 21.80 -1.16
N LEU A 98 -15.61 20.78 -1.93
CA LEU A 98 -15.05 20.97 -3.26
C LEU A 98 -16.15 21.48 -4.21
N ARG A 99 -15.98 22.69 -4.74
CA ARG A 99 -16.93 23.30 -5.69
C ARG A 99 -16.65 22.96 -7.15
N LEU A 100 -15.52 22.33 -7.40
CA LEU A 100 -15.16 21.83 -8.72
C LEU A 100 -15.74 20.42 -8.90
N PRO A 101 -16.08 20.03 -10.14
CA PRO A 101 -16.32 18.62 -10.46
C PRO A 101 -15.19 17.75 -9.91
N CYS A 102 -15.54 16.62 -9.31
CA CYS A 102 -14.57 15.62 -8.87
C CYS A 102 -15.01 14.20 -9.22
N CYS A 103 -14.01 13.34 -9.40
CA CYS A 103 -14.17 11.90 -9.53
C CYS A 103 -13.45 11.24 -8.35
N VAL A 104 -14.14 10.30 -7.71
CA VAL A 104 -13.72 9.51 -6.55
C VAL A 104 -14.03 8.06 -6.87
#